data_AF-A0A3D3NDD6-F1
#
_entry.id   AF-A0A3D3NDD6-F1
#
_cell.length_a   1.000
_cell.length_b   1.000
_cell.length_c   1.000
_cell.angle_alpha   90.00
_cell.angle_beta   90.00
_cell.angle_gamma   90.00
#
_symmetry.space_group_name_H-M   'P 1'
#
loop_
_entity.id
_entity.type
_entity.pdbx_description
1 polymer ?
#
loop_
_entity_poly.entity_id
_entity_poly.type
_entity_poly.pdbx_seq_one_letter_code
_entity_poly.pdbx_strand_id
1 'polypeptide(L)'
;ATAAPLPAAPELPSLAEACGEVEGQPLADIFAGAAVPASPYPAEKLLRLLDGLRAMDAVTRKAAVVAMDAADDNWQIEDCLHDAELKIAALQEHKSRLAAQLESRERQSAEIVDQIRLALDEATAAIRQQISELEQLREREVTRAAQETTSVEAGLRAARESVAREARRIDGEIERLREIPNTFRAPATGD
;
A
#
# COMPACT_ATOMS: atom_id res chain seq x y z
N ALA A 1 8.99 -26.88 16.94
CA ALA A 1 8.26 -25.62 17.19
C ALA A 1 7.51 -25.26 15.91
N THR A 2 6.20 -25.08 15.98
CA THR A 2 5.36 -24.73 14.83
C THR A 2 5.63 -23.27 14.48
N ALA A 3 6.13 -22.99 13.27
CA ALA A 3 6.38 -21.64 12.81
C ALA A 3 5.06 -20.84 12.83
N ALA A 4 5.09 -19.66 13.47
CA ALA A 4 3.95 -18.76 13.45
C ALA A 4 3.65 -18.34 12.00
N PRO A 5 2.37 -18.23 11.60
CA PRO A 5 2.02 -17.81 10.25
C PRO A 5 2.56 -16.39 10.00
N LEU A 6 3.04 -16.15 8.78
CA LEU A 6 3.42 -14.81 8.35
C LEU A 6 2.19 -13.87 8.48
N PRO A 7 2.35 -12.68 9.07
CA PRO A 7 1.25 -11.72 9.17
C PRO A 7 0.80 -11.32 7.76
N ALA A 8 -0.51 -11.31 7.54
CA ALA A 8 -1.09 -10.80 6.30
C ALA A 8 -0.69 -9.32 6.14
N ALA A 9 -0.34 -8.92 4.91
CA ALA A 9 -0.02 -7.54 4.62
C ALA A 9 -1.24 -6.65 4.96
N PRO A 10 -1.06 -5.54 5.70
CA PRO A 10 -2.16 -4.64 6.00
C PRO A 10 -2.73 -4.06 4.70
N GLU A 11 -4.06 -3.98 4.60
CA GLU A 11 -4.71 -3.30 3.49
C GLU A 11 -4.38 -1.80 3.53
N LEU A 12 -3.88 -1.27 2.43
CA LEU A 12 -3.54 0.14 2.32
C LEU A 12 -4.79 0.96 2.02
N PRO A 13 -4.93 2.17 2.59
CA PRO A 13 -5.99 3.10 2.23
C PRO A 13 -5.93 3.45 0.73
N SER A 14 -7.10 3.51 0.08
CA SER A 14 -7.20 3.73 -1.36
C SER A 14 -7.08 5.21 -1.73
N LEU A 15 -6.13 5.55 -2.62
CA LEU A 15 -6.00 6.89 -3.19
C LEU A 15 -7.13 7.25 -4.17
N ALA A 16 -7.84 6.25 -4.70
CA ALA A 16 -8.86 6.45 -5.73
C ALA A 16 -10.08 7.22 -5.20
N GLU A 17 -10.38 7.11 -3.90
CA GLU A 17 -11.50 7.80 -3.27
C GLU A 17 -11.24 9.31 -3.11
N ALA A 18 -9.97 9.74 -3.09
CA ALA A 18 -9.60 11.15 -2.92
C ALA A 18 -9.61 11.96 -4.23
N CYS A 19 -9.59 11.30 -5.39
CA CYS A 19 -9.28 11.91 -6.70
C CYS A 19 -10.48 11.96 -7.67
N GLY A 20 -11.72 12.08 -7.18
CA GLY A 20 -12.90 12.15 -8.07
C GLY A 20 -12.90 13.38 -9.01
N GLU A 21 -13.30 13.20 -10.26
CA GLU A 21 -13.39 14.29 -11.25
C GLU A 21 -14.41 15.36 -10.84
N VAL A 22 -14.11 16.63 -11.15
CA VAL A 22 -14.95 17.80 -10.79
C VAL A 22 -15.39 18.59 -12.03
N GLU A 23 -14.99 18.15 -13.23
CA GLU A 23 -15.22 18.90 -14.45
C GLU A 23 -16.64 18.72 -15.01
N GLY A 24 -17.16 19.79 -15.62
CA GLY A 24 -18.31 19.70 -16.52
C GLY A 24 -19.68 20.00 -15.92
N GLN A 25 -19.77 20.53 -14.68
CA GLN A 25 -21.07 20.98 -14.16
C GLN A 25 -21.61 22.13 -15.04
N PRO A 26 -22.83 22.01 -15.59
CA PRO A 26 -23.37 23.05 -16.45
C PRO A 26 -23.72 24.29 -15.63
N LEU A 27 -23.51 25.48 -16.20
CA LEU A 27 -23.73 26.76 -15.51
C LEU A 27 -25.17 26.91 -15.00
N ALA A 28 -26.16 26.36 -15.71
CA ALA A 28 -27.55 26.36 -15.29
C ALA A 28 -27.75 25.68 -13.92
N ASP A 29 -27.03 24.58 -13.65
CA ASP A 29 -27.10 23.88 -12.39
C ASP A 29 -26.39 24.65 -11.27
N ILE A 30 -25.32 25.38 -11.61
CA ILE A 30 -24.63 26.27 -10.66
C ILE A 30 -25.58 27.40 -10.23
N PHE A 31 -26.26 28.04 -11.18
CA PHE A 31 -27.23 29.10 -10.90
C PHE A 31 -28.44 28.58 -10.11
N ALA A 32 -28.97 27.41 -10.49
CA ALA A 32 -30.07 26.77 -9.77
C ALA A 32 -29.67 26.41 -8.33
N GLY A 33 -28.47 25.87 -8.13
CA GLY A 33 -27.93 25.56 -6.80
C GLY A 33 -27.67 26.79 -5.92
N ALA A 34 -27.38 27.93 -6.53
CA ALA A 34 -27.27 29.23 -5.86
C ALA A 34 -28.61 29.97 -5.71
N ALA A 35 -29.72 29.35 -6.15
CA ALA A 35 -31.06 29.93 -6.13
C ALA A 35 -31.16 31.31 -6.83
N VAL A 36 -30.43 31.49 -7.94
CA VAL A 36 -30.52 32.72 -8.74
C VAL A 36 -31.93 32.83 -9.34
N PRO A 37 -32.68 33.92 -9.06
CA PRO A 37 -34.02 34.10 -9.59
C PRO A 37 -34.00 34.24 -11.12
N ALA A 38 -35.05 33.79 -11.78
CA ALA A 38 -35.19 33.98 -13.22
C ALA A 38 -35.42 35.47 -13.53
N SER A 39 -34.52 36.07 -14.30
CA SER A 39 -34.70 37.42 -14.82
C SER A 39 -35.62 37.44 -16.05
N PRO A 40 -36.52 38.43 -16.20
CA PRO A 40 -37.27 38.66 -17.43
C PRO A 40 -36.34 38.85 -18.64
N TYR A 41 -35.21 39.53 -18.43
CA TYR A 41 -34.15 39.76 -19.41
C TYR A 41 -32.80 39.22 -18.91
N PRO A 42 -32.51 37.94 -19.16
CA PRO A 42 -31.27 37.33 -18.72
C PRO A 42 -30.05 37.92 -19.43
N ALA A 43 -28.95 38.06 -18.68
CA ALA A 43 -27.67 38.60 -19.14
C ALA A 43 -27.13 37.87 -20.39
N GLU A 44 -27.41 36.59 -20.58
CA GLU A 44 -26.98 35.84 -21.77
C GLU A 44 -27.62 36.37 -23.06
N LYS A 45 -28.82 36.96 -23.00
CA LYS A 45 -29.42 37.63 -24.16
C LYS A 45 -28.65 38.90 -24.51
N LEU A 46 -28.27 39.70 -23.51
CA LEU A 46 -27.45 40.89 -23.71
C LEU A 46 -26.05 40.51 -24.22
N LEU A 47 -25.43 39.45 -23.71
CA LEU A 47 -24.16 38.94 -24.23
C LEU A 47 -24.26 38.55 -25.70
N ARG A 48 -25.31 37.80 -26.10
CA ARG A 48 -25.54 37.46 -27.52
C ARG A 48 -25.74 38.70 -28.40
N LEU A 49 -26.44 39.73 -27.90
CA LEU A 49 -26.60 40.99 -28.60
C LEU A 49 -25.25 41.68 -28.79
N LEU A 50 -24.45 41.79 -27.73
CA LEU A 50 -23.12 42.39 -27.75
C LEU A 50 -22.15 41.63 -28.67
N ASP A 51 -22.28 40.30 -28.75
CA ASP A 51 -21.55 39.45 -29.68
C ASP A 51 -21.97 39.70 -31.13
N GLY A 52 -23.27 39.88 -31.39
CA GLY A 52 -23.79 40.28 -32.70
C GLY A 52 -23.29 41.66 -33.15
N LEU A 53 -23.14 42.59 -32.21
CA LEU A 53 -22.62 43.93 -32.44
C LEU A 53 -21.09 44.02 -32.37
N ARG A 54 -20.37 42.88 -32.36
CA ARG A 54 -18.91 42.87 -32.18
C ARG A 54 -18.11 43.61 -33.25
N ALA A 55 -18.70 43.77 -34.44
CA ALA A 55 -18.09 44.48 -35.57
C ALA A 55 -18.01 46.00 -35.34
N MET A 56 -18.82 46.53 -34.41
CA MET A 56 -18.80 47.93 -34.00
C MET A 56 -17.78 48.12 -32.88
N ASP A 57 -17.18 49.31 -32.82
CA ASP A 57 -16.34 49.69 -31.69
C ASP A 57 -17.16 49.76 -30.39
N ALA A 58 -16.48 49.71 -29.25
CA ALA A 58 -17.12 49.62 -27.94
C ALA A 58 -18.04 50.81 -27.63
N VAL A 59 -17.70 52.02 -28.12
CA VAL A 59 -18.49 53.22 -27.86
C VAL A 59 -19.78 53.16 -28.65
N THR A 60 -19.71 52.84 -29.94
CA THR A 60 -20.90 52.75 -30.79
C THR A 60 -21.79 51.57 -30.40
N ARG A 61 -21.21 50.46 -29.95
CA ARG A 61 -21.95 49.31 -29.39
C ARG A 61 -22.73 49.69 -28.14
N LYS A 62 -22.11 50.40 -27.20
CA LYS A 62 -22.78 50.89 -25.99
C LYS A 62 -23.91 51.86 -26.34
N ALA A 63 -23.68 52.78 -27.27
CA ALA A 63 -24.71 53.72 -27.73
C ALA A 63 -25.91 52.99 -28.35
N ALA A 64 -25.68 51.93 -29.13
CA ALA A 64 -26.76 51.11 -29.70
C ALA A 64 -27.61 50.42 -28.62
N VAL A 65 -26.98 49.85 -27.59
CA VAL A 65 -27.69 49.21 -26.47
C VAL A 65 -28.52 50.24 -25.69
N VAL A 66 -27.95 51.41 -25.40
CA VAL A 66 -28.68 52.50 -24.70
C VAL A 66 -29.85 53.02 -25.54
N ALA A 67 -29.67 53.14 -26.86
CA ALA A 67 -30.74 53.55 -27.75
C ALA A 67 -31.87 52.50 -27.81
N MET A 68 -31.52 51.21 -27.76
CA MET A 68 -32.51 50.12 -27.71
C MET A 68 -33.27 50.10 -26.38
N ASP A 69 -32.60 50.33 -25.26
CA ASP A 69 -33.20 50.46 -23.92
C ASP A 69 -34.18 51.64 -23.86
N ALA A 70 -33.83 52.77 -24.47
CA ALA A 70 -34.71 53.94 -24.53
C ALA A 70 -35.89 53.82 -25.51
N ALA A 71 -35.81 52.88 -26.47
CA ALA A 71 -36.79 52.75 -27.55
C ALA A 71 -37.81 51.62 -27.34
N ASP A 72 -37.54 50.68 -26.43
CA ASP A 72 -38.39 49.52 -26.18
C ASP A 72 -38.71 49.42 -24.68
N ASP A 73 -39.94 49.78 -24.32
CA ASP A 73 -40.44 49.73 -22.93
C ASP A 73 -40.52 48.30 -22.37
N ASN A 74 -40.38 47.28 -23.22
CA ASN A 74 -40.57 45.90 -22.82
C ASN A 74 -39.27 45.28 -22.28
N TRP A 75 -38.09 45.90 -22.45
CA TRP A 75 -36.81 45.42 -21.90
C TRP A 75 -36.04 46.54 -21.21
N GLN A 76 -35.35 46.21 -20.11
CA GLN A 76 -34.50 47.17 -19.40
C GLN A 76 -33.08 46.61 -19.24
N ILE A 77 -32.08 47.44 -19.50
CA ILE A 77 -30.67 47.10 -19.27
C ILE A 77 -30.40 46.78 -17.80
N GLU A 78 -31.14 47.41 -16.89
CA GLU A 78 -31.03 47.18 -15.44
C GLU A 78 -31.36 45.73 -15.06
N ASP A 79 -32.35 45.11 -15.69
CA ASP A 79 -32.68 43.69 -15.47
C ASP A 79 -31.53 42.75 -15.88
N CYS A 80 -30.83 43.10 -16.96
CA CYS A 80 -29.66 42.36 -17.43
C CYS A 80 -28.46 42.55 -16.50
N LEU A 81 -28.27 43.76 -15.97
CA LEU A 81 -27.20 44.08 -15.02
C LEU A 81 -27.42 43.34 -13.70
N HIS A 82 -28.63 43.40 -13.14
CA HIS A 82 -28.97 42.72 -11.90
C HIS A 82 -28.81 41.19 -12.02
N ASP A 83 -29.29 40.60 -13.12
CA ASP A 83 -29.10 39.17 -13.41
C ASP A 83 -27.61 38.81 -13.55
N ALA A 84 -26.83 39.65 -14.23
CA ALA A 84 -25.39 39.43 -14.36
C ALA A 84 -24.66 39.47 -13.01
N GLU A 85 -25.00 40.43 -12.14
CA GLU A 85 -24.42 40.54 -10.79
C GLU A 85 -24.70 39.29 -9.95
N LEU A 86 -25.95 38.81 -9.95
CA LEU A 86 -26.34 37.60 -9.22
C LEU A 86 -25.61 36.36 -9.75
N LYS A 87 -25.52 36.20 -11.07
CA LYS A 87 -24.81 35.09 -11.70
C LYS A 87 -23.31 35.16 -11.45
N ILE A 88 -22.70 36.34 -11.50
CA ILE A 88 -21.28 36.53 -11.16
C ILE A 88 -21.03 36.13 -9.71
N ALA A 89 -21.88 36.57 -8.77
CA ALA A 89 -21.76 36.18 -7.37
C ALA A 89 -21.85 34.66 -7.19
N ALA A 90 -22.82 34.00 -7.84
CA ALA A 90 -22.98 32.55 -7.82
C ALA A 90 -21.74 31.82 -8.37
N LEU A 91 -21.15 32.30 -9.47
CA LEU A 91 -19.93 31.71 -10.05
C LEU A 91 -18.69 31.93 -9.17
N GLN A 92 -18.57 33.10 -8.54
CA GLN A 92 -17.48 33.40 -7.61
C GLN A 92 -17.56 32.50 -6.38
N GLU A 93 -18.76 32.29 -5.83
CA GLU A 93 -18.97 31.37 -4.71
C GLU A 93 -18.70 29.92 -5.12
N HIS A 94 -19.16 29.49 -6.30
CA HIS A 94 -18.85 28.15 -6.79
C HIS A 94 -17.34 27.95 -6.96
N LYS A 95 -16.63 28.93 -7.54
CA LYS A 95 -15.17 28.91 -7.67
C LYS A 95 -14.46 28.82 -6.32
N SER A 96 -14.90 29.58 -5.31
CA SER A 96 -14.30 29.52 -3.97
C SER A 96 -14.55 28.17 -3.30
N ARG A 97 -15.73 27.59 -3.48
CA ARG A 97 -16.07 26.24 -3.02
C ARG A 97 -15.19 25.17 -3.66
N LEU A 98 -14.95 25.26 -4.97
CA LEU A 98 -14.03 24.37 -5.68
C LEU A 98 -12.61 24.46 -5.14
N ALA A 99 -12.11 25.67 -4.88
CA ALA A 99 -10.78 25.87 -4.30
C ALA A 99 -10.68 25.25 -2.89
N ALA A 100 -11.70 25.43 -2.05
CA ALA A 100 -11.73 24.83 -0.71
C ALA A 100 -11.83 23.29 -0.76
N GLN A 101 -12.58 22.74 -1.71
CA GLN A 101 -12.65 21.30 -1.96
C GLN A 101 -11.30 20.74 -2.41
N LEU A 102 -10.59 21.43 -3.30
CA LEU A 102 -9.25 21.04 -3.73
C LEU A 102 -8.28 21.03 -2.56
N GLU A 103 -8.24 22.10 -1.76
CA GLU A 103 -7.37 22.17 -0.58
C GLU A 103 -7.68 21.05 0.43
N SER A 104 -8.96 20.75 0.66
CA SER A 104 -9.37 19.62 1.51
C SER A 104 -8.89 18.27 0.97
N ARG A 105 -8.98 18.05 -0.34
CA ARG A 105 -8.52 16.82 -0.99
C ARG A 105 -7.01 16.70 -0.97
N GLU A 106 -6.28 17.79 -1.16
CA GLU A 106 -4.82 17.81 -1.05
C GLU A 106 -4.37 17.42 0.36
N ARG A 107 -5.01 17.96 1.40
CA ARG A 107 -4.75 17.58 2.80
C ARG A 107 -5.06 16.11 3.06
N GLN A 108 -6.23 15.64 2.64
CA GLN A 108 -6.62 14.23 2.78
C GLN A 108 -5.64 13.28 2.07
N SER A 109 -5.22 13.65 0.86
CA SER A 109 -4.24 12.86 0.09
C SER A 109 -2.89 12.82 0.80
N ALA A 110 -2.41 13.95 1.34
CA ALA A 110 -1.18 14.00 2.12
C ALA A 110 -1.26 13.10 3.37
N GLU A 111 -2.37 13.16 4.11
CA GLU A 111 -2.60 12.31 5.28
C GLU A 111 -2.61 10.82 4.91
N ILE A 112 -3.27 10.43 3.82
CA ILE A 112 -3.27 9.05 3.32
C ILE A 112 -1.85 8.60 2.96
N VAL A 113 -1.08 9.44 2.26
CA VAL A 113 0.32 9.13 1.91
C VAL A 113 1.17 8.93 3.16
N ASP A 114 1.01 9.77 4.17
CA ASP A 114 1.75 9.64 5.42
C ASP A 114 1.36 8.38 6.21
N GLN A 115 0.07 8.01 6.22
CA GLN A 115 -0.39 6.74 6.78
C GLN A 115 0.22 5.53 6.05
N ILE A 116 0.26 5.55 4.71
CA ILE A 116 0.88 4.50 3.90
C ILE A 116 2.37 4.35 4.25
N ARG A 117 3.09 5.48 4.40
CA ARG A 117 4.52 5.48 4.76
C ARG A 117 4.75 4.89 6.14
N LEU A 118 3.96 5.30 7.12
CA LEU A 118 4.07 4.79 8.49
C LEU A 118 3.79 3.28 8.54
N ALA A 119 2.73 2.82 7.87
CA ALA A 119 2.42 1.39 7.77
C ALA A 119 3.55 0.59 7.09
N LEU A 120 4.18 1.15 6.06
CA LEU A 120 5.33 0.52 5.40
C LEU A 120 6.55 0.40 6.32
N ASP A 121 6.86 1.45 7.08
CA ASP A 121 7.98 1.47 8.02
C ASP A 121 7.78 0.45 9.15
N GLU A 122 6.57 0.39 9.72
CA GLU A 122 6.19 -0.59 10.75
C GLU A 122 6.27 -2.02 10.21
N ALA A 123 5.70 -2.28 9.04
CA ALA A 123 5.76 -3.60 8.40
C ALA A 123 7.21 -4.01 8.12
N THR A 124 8.04 -3.09 7.65
CA THR A 124 9.47 -3.35 7.36
C THR A 124 10.24 -3.67 8.63
N ALA A 125 10.00 -2.94 9.73
CA ALA A 125 10.62 -3.21 11.02
C ALA A 125 10.21 -4.59 11.56
N ALA A 126 8.93 -4.94 11.48
CA ALA A 126 8.41 -6.24 11.90
C ALA A 126 9.02 -7.39 11.08
N ILE A 127 9.13 -7.24 9.76
CA ILE A 127 9.76 -8.24 8.88
C ILE A 127 11.23 -8.44 9.26
N ARG A 128 11.98 -7.36 9.49
CA ARG A 128 13.39 -7.43 9.90
C ARG A 128 13.56 -8.16 11.23
N GLN A 129 12.67 -7.90 12.19
CA GLN A 129 12.68 -8.60 13.47
C GLN A 129 12.46 -10.11 13.27
N GLN A 130 11.44 -10.50 12.49
CA GLN A 130 11.16 -11.91 12.20
C GLN A 130 12.33 -12.61 11.51
N ILE A 131 13.00 -11.94 10.56
CA ILE A 131 14.20 -12.47 9.91
C ILE A 131 15.29 -12.74 10.96
N SER A 132 15.55 -11.79 11.86
CA SER A 132 16.57 -11.97 12.90
C SER A 132 16.26 -13.10 13.88
N GLU A 133 14.98 -13.30 14.22
CA GLU A 133 14.52 -14.39 15.08
C GLU A 133 14.70 -15.75 14.40
N LEU A 134 14.35 -15.84 13.11
CA LEU A 134 14.53 -17.05 12.31
C LEU A 134 16.02 -17.39 12.11
N GLU A 135 16.87 -16.38 11.91
CA GLU A 135 18.32 -16.56 11.82
C GLU A 135 18.90 -17.08 13.14
N GLN A 136 18.48 -16.53 14.28
CA GLN A 136 18.88 -17.03 15.60
C GLN A 136 18.41 -18.46 15.85
N LEU A 137 17.18 -18.79 15.46
CA LEU A 137 16.65 -20.15 15.58
C LEU A 137 17.48 -21.12 14.72
N ARG A 138 17.78 -20.73 13.48
CA ARG A 138 18.63 -21.52 12.58
C ARG A 138 20.00 -21.77 13.19
N GLU A 139 20.66 -20.76 13.73
CA GLU A 139 22.01 -20.89 14.32
C GLU A 139 22.02 -21.87 15.51
N ARG A 140 20.98 -21.81 16.35
CA ARG A 140 20.81 -22.75 17.47
C ARG A 140 20.64 -24.19 16.98
N GLU A 141 19.80 -24.41 15.96
CA GLU A 141 19.59 -25.75 15.40
C GLU A 141 20.86 -26.28 14.71
N VAL A 142 21.64 -25.43 14.03
CA VAL A 142 22.94 -25.82 13.46
C VAL A 142 23.92 -26.24 14.56
N THR A 143 24.05 -25.43 15.62
CA THR A 143 24.93 -25.74 16.75
C THR A 143 24.53 -27.05 17.44
N ARG A 144 23.22 -27.23 17.67
CA ARG A 144 22.66 -28.44 18.25
C ARG A 144 22.96 -29.68 17.39
N ALA A 145 22.71 -29.60 16.08
CA ALA A 145 22.97 -30.71 15.17
C ALA A 145 24.47 -31.10 15.14
N ALA A 146 25.37 -30.11 15.18
CA ALA A 146 26.81 -30.36 15.25
C ALA A 146 27.22 -31.05 16.57
N GLN A 147 26.66 -30.62 17.70
CA GLN A 147 26.88 -31.27 19.00
C GLN A 147 26.35 -32.70 19.04
N GLU A 148 25.12 -32.92 18.56
CA GLU A 148 24.51 -34.25 18.49
C GLU A 148 25.34 -35.18 17.60
N THR A 149 25.80 -34.70 16.44
CA THR A 149 26.66 -35.46 15.53
C THR A 149 27.98 -35.83 16.19
N THR A 150 28.66 -34.86 16.83
CA THR A 150 29.92 -35.11 17.55
C THR A 150 29.72 -36.14 18.68
N SER A 151 28.62 -36.05 19.43
CA SER A 151 28.28 -37.00 20.49
C SER A 151 28.06 -38.41 19.96
N VAL A 152 27.32 -38.54 18.84
CA VAL A 152 27.07 -39.84 18.20
C VAL A 152 28.37 -40.45 17.67
N GLU A 153 29.22 -39.66 17.02
CA GLU A 153 30.52 -40.11 16.51
C GLU A 153 31.47 -40.54 17.64
N ALA A 154 31.53 -39.77 18.74
CA ALA A 154 32.31 -40.12 19.92
C ALA A 154 31.80 -41.42 20.58
N GLY A 155 30.49 -41.57 20.71
CA GLY A 155 29.86 -42.79 21.22
C GLY A 155 30.18 -44.02 20.36
N LEU A 156 30.11 -43.87 19.04
CA LEU A 156 30.49 -44.93 18.09
C LEU A 156 31.97 -45.31 18.23
N ARG A 157 32.85 -44.33 18.37
CA ARG A 157 34.29 -44.57 18.58
C ARG A 157 34.55 -45.32 19.88
N ALA A 158 33.95 -44.90 20.98
CA ALA A 158 34.08 -45.57 22.27
C ALA A 158 33.55 -47.01 22.24
N ALA A 159 32.42 -47.24 21.57
CA ALA A 159 31.86 -48.58 21.38
C ALA A 159 32.82 -49.49 20.57
N ARG A 160 33.37 -48.98 19.46
CA ARG A 160 34.38 -49.70 18.66
C ARG A 160 35.61 -50.07 19.48
N GLU A 161 36.13 -49.14 20.27
CA GLU A 161 37.29 -49.39 21.13
C GLU A 161 36.98 -50.41 22.24
N SER A 162 35.77 -50.37 22.81
CA SER A 162 35.32 -51.36 23.80
C SER A 162 35.22 -52.76 23.21
N VAL A 163 34.58 -52.89 22.04
CA VAL A 163 34.47 -54.17 21.33
C VAL A 163 35.86 -54.71 20.98
N ALA A 164 36.79 -53.86 20.53
CA ALA A 164 38.15 -54.28 20.21
C ALA A 164 38.93 -54.79 21.45
N ARG A 165 38.77 -54.13 22.61
CA ARG A 165 39.36 -54.61 23.87
C ARG A 165 38.76 -55.95 24.30
N GLU A 166 37.44 -56.07 24.20
CA GLU A 166 36.72 -57.28 24.56
C GLU A 166 37.11 -58.46 23.67
N ALA A 167 37.20 -58.24 22.35
CA ALA A 167 37.66 -59.25 21.41
C ALA A 167 39.05 -59.76 21.77
N ARG A 168 40.02 -58.88 22.04
CA ARG A 168 41.38 -59.27 22.47
C ARG A 168 41.38 -60.08 23.77
N ARG A 169 40.49 -59.73 24.72
CA ARG A 169 40.34 -60.49 25.97
C ARG A 169 39.80 -61.90 25.70
N ILE A 170 38.76 -61.99 24.87
CA ILE A 170 38.17 -63.27 24.46
C ILE A 170 39.20 -64.12 23.70
N ASP A 171 39.94 -63.54 22.76
CA ASP A 171 41.00 -64.25 22.02
C ASP A 171 42.07 -64.81 22.96
N GLY A 172 42.48 -64.04 23.98
CA GLY A 172 43.41 -64.50 25.00
C GLY A 172 42.88 -65.69 25.81
N GLU A 173 41.61 -65.67 26.19
CA GLU A 173 40.98 -66.82 26.87
C GLU A 173 40.80 -68.02 25.95
N ILE A 174 40.49 -67.80 24.66
CA ILE A 174 40.44 -68.87 23.66
C ILE A 174 41.79 -69.55 23.55
N GLU A 175 42.89 -68.80 23.46
CA GLU A 175 44.25 -69.39 23.40
C GLU A 175 44.60 -70.19 24.66
N ARG A 176 44.31 -69.66 25.86
CA ARG A 176 44.49 -70.43 27.10
C ARG A 176 43.70 -71.74 27.10
N LEU A 177 42.44 -71.69 26.66
CA LEU A 177 41.61 -72.89 26.58
C LEU A 177 42.09 -73.87 25.50
N ARG A 178 42.74 -73.40 24.42
CA ARG A 178 43.36 -74.24 23.37
C ARG A 178 44.57 -75.02 23.88
N GLU A 179 45.27 -74.55 24.91
CA GLU A 179 46.39 -75.30 25.53
C GLU A 179 45.93 -76.65 26.10
N ILE A 180 44.70 -76.74 26.62
CA ILE A 180 44.14 -77.97 27.20
C ILE A 180 44.08 -79.10 26.16
N PRO A 181 43.31 -78.98 25.05
CA PRO A 181 43.29 -80.03 24.04
C PRO A 181 44.67 -80.24 23.40
N ASN A 182 45.52 -79.22 23.28
CA ASN A 182 46.88 -79.41 22.74
C ASN A 182 47.77 -80.26 23.67
N THR A 183 47.57 -80.18 24.99
CA THR A 183 48.38 -80.91 25.98
C THR A 183 47.83 -82.31 26.28
N PHE A 184 46.51 -82.45 26.32
CA PHE A 184 45.84 -83.68 26.80
C PHE A 184 45.24 -84.55 25.70
N ARG A 185 45.11 -84.06 24.46
CA ARG A 185 44.70 -84.91 23.34
C ARG A 185 45.91 -85.71 22.90
N ALA A 186 45.87 -87.04 23.10
CA ALA A 186 46.89 -87.94 22.57
C ALA A 186 47.07 -87.73 21.05
N PRO A 187 48.29 -87.89 20.50
CA PRO A 187 48.45 -87.86 19.05
C PRO A 187 47.49 -88.89 18.47
N ALA A 188 46.67 -88.47 17.50
CA ALA A 188 45.81 -89.39 16.77
C ALA A 188 46.70 -90.54 16.27
N THR A 189 46.58 -91.67 16.93
CA THR A 189 47.23 -92.91 16.52
C THR A 189 46.22 -93.55 15.59
N GLY A 190 46.47 -93.49 14.28
CA GLY A 190 45.62 -94.17 13.30
C GLY A 190 45.77 -93.64 11.88
N ASP A 191 46.67 -94.30 11.14
CA ASP A 191 46.76 -94.57 9.69
C ASP A 191 46.72 -93.42 8.65
#